data_AF-A0A0M9G2C6-F1
#
_entry.id   AF-A0A0M9G2C6-F1
#
_cell.length_a   1.000
_cell.length_b   1.000
_cell.length_c   1.000
_cell.angle_alpha   90.00
_cell.angle_beta   90.00
_cell.angle_gamma   90.00
#
_symmetry.space_group_name_H-M   'P 1'
#
loop_
_entity.id
_entity.type
_entity.pdbx_description
1 polymer ?
#
loop_
_entity_poly.entity_id
_entity_poly.type
_entity_poly.pdbx_seq_one_letter_code
_entity_poly.pdbx_strand_id
1 'polypeptide(L)'
;MQSYGAQLRAAMQPLRASDEQFQVFSHGLSAVLQQWTALQLVALHCDARAPAVLYEDLCAWHQRDGEVFADDMEIYFEDFFDNVREVKIEDDSMKEVATVLHNMYCRCCANDSSVADHYLQTLPIYTQTNPVGMSVNGGTAEDLADDAEEDNDAVEEREEGDLDNEEEEEQAAASAQLQSVPQAQQAPQQQQQQQAKAPPKPKKRKNASVRDKNGWNIVQ
;
A
#
# COMPACT_ATOMS: atom_id res chain seq x y z
N MET A 1 11.62 -5.06 31.02
CA MET A 1 11.59 -6.52 31.20
C MET A 1 12.14 -7.13 29.93
N GLN A 2 13.24 -7.88 29.97
CA GLN A 2 13.72 -8.59 28.78
C GLN A 2 12.78 -9.77 28.50
N SER A 3 12.29 -9.88 27.26
CA SER A 3 11.48 -11.01 26.80
C SER A 3 12.27 -12.31 26.95
N TYR A 4 11.58 -13.41 27.30
CA TYR A 4 12.19 -14.75 27.40
C TYR A 4 12.90 -15.18 26.11
N GLY A 5 12.40 -14.73 24.95
CA GLY A 5 13.07 -14.93 23.66
C GLY A 5 14.43 -14.23 23.55
N ALA A 6 14.57 -13.01 24.10
CA ALA A 6 15.83 -12.28 24.09
C ALA A 6 16.91 -12.94 24.98
N GLN A 7 16.50 -13.58 26.08
CA GLN A 7 17.41 -14.32 26.95
C GLN A 7 17.94 -15.61 26.30
N LEU A 8 17.10 -16.31 25.54
CA LEU A 8 17.51 -17.48 24.77
C LEU A 8 18.46 -17.09 23.61
N ARG A 9 18.17 -15.99 22.91
CA ARG A 9 19.06 -15.45 21.86
C ARG A 9 20.46 -15.12 22.41
N ALA A 10 20.54 -14.52 23.59
CA ALA A 10 21.82 -14.22 24.24
C ALA A 10 22.67 -15.46 24.59
N ALA A 11 22.07 -16.65 24.67
CA ALA A 11 22.76 -17.90 24.94
C ALA A 11 23.22 -18.64 23.66
N MET A 12 22.71 -18.25 22.49
CA MET A 12 23.11 -18.82 21.20
C MET A 12 24.28 -18.04 20.61
N GLN A 13 25.24 -18.75 20.00
CA GLN A 13 26.27 -18.07 19.20
C GLN A 13 25.63 -17.54 17.92
N PRO A 14 25.77 -16.23 17.61
CA PRO A 14 25.20 -15.66 16.39
C PRO A 14 25.89 -16.26 15.17
N LEU A 15 25.11 -16.51 14.10
CA LEU A 15 25.67 -16.99 12.83
C LEU A 15 26.60 -15.93 12.23
N ARG A 16 27.71 -16.39 11.63
CA ARG A 16 28.71 -15.55 11.00
C ARG A 16 29.00 -16.04 9.60
N ALA A 17 28.72 -15.19 8.62
CA ALA A 17 29.08 -15.42 7.23
C ALA A 17 30.59 -15.33 7.02
N SER A 18 31.14 -16.15 6.12
CA SER A 18 32.45 -15.90 5.51
C SER A 18 32.39 -14.70 4.57
N ASP A 19 33.54 -14.18 4.12
CA ASP A 19 33.58 -13.04 3.20
C ASP A 19 32.82 -13.31 1.89
N GLU A 20 32.93 -14.53 1.33
CA GLU A 20 32.22 -14.93 0.11
C GLU A 20 30.70 -15.00 0.35
N GLN A 21 30.27 -15.61 1.46
CA GLN A 21 28.85 -15.68 1.83
C GLN A 21 28.27 -14.29 2.08
N PHE A 22 29.06 -13.40 2.71
CA PHE A 22 28.67 -12.04 2.99
C PHE A 22 28.54 -11.22 1.71
N GLN A 23 29.42 -11.42 0.72
CA GLN A 23 29.28 -10.78 -0.59
C GLN A 23 27.95 -11.14 -1.27
N VAL A 24 27.58 -12.43 -1.27
CA VAL A 24 26.29 -12.89 -1.80
C VAL A 24 25.13 -12.24 -1.07
N PHE A 25 25.15 -12.26 0.27
CA PHE A 25 24.15 -11.58 1.10
C PHE A 25 24.05 -10.08 0.76
N SER A 26 25.18 -9.39 0.65
CA SER A 26 25.21 -7.94 0.38
C SER A 26 24.59 -7.58 -0.98
N HIS A 27 24.77 -8.41 -2.01
CA HIS A 27 24.10 -8.22 -3.29
C HIS A 27 22.59 -8.44 -3.18
N GLY A 28 22.16 -9.49 -2.48
CA GLY A 28 20.76 -9.76 -2.21
C GLY A 28 20.09 -8.66 -1.39
N LEU A 29 20.75 -8.18 -0.33
CA LEU A 29 20.34 -7.04 0.49
C LEU A 29 20.09 -5.81 -0.37
N SER A 30 21.04 -5.43 -1.22
CA SER A 30 20.87 -4.31 -2.15
C SER A 30 19.64 -4.50 -3.05
N ALA A 31 19.41 -5.70 -3.56
CA ALA A 31 18.26 -6.00 -4.41
C ALA A 31 16.91 -5.91 -3.65
N VAL A 32 16.86 -6.33 -2.38
CA VAL A 32 15.69 -6.19 -1.51
C VAL A 32 15.38 -4.72 -1.27
N LEU A 33 16.40 -3.92 -0.90
CA LEU A 33 16.21 -2.49 -0.64
C LEU A 33 15.72 -1.74 -1.88
N GLN A 34 16.23 -2.08 -3.07
CA GLN A 34 15.77 -1.51 -4.33
C GLN A 34 14.32 -1.88 -4.69
N GLN A 35 13.81 -2.99 -4.17
CA GLN A 35 12.43 -3.45 -4.38
C GLN A 35 11.48 -3.04 -3.25
N TRP A 36 11.98 -2.37 -2.21
CA TRP A 36 11.15 -1.89 -1.11
C TRP A 36 10.51 -0.54 -1.44
N THR A 37 9.25 -0.58 -1.87
CA THR A 37 8.52 0.60 -2.37
C THR A 37 8.51 1.76 -1.39
N ALA A 38 8.30 1.54 -0.09
CA ALA A 38 8.33 2.59 0.92
C ALA A 38 9.69 3.31 0.94
N LEU A 39 10.80 2.56 0.95
CA LEU A 39 12.15 3.13 0.88
C LEU A 39 12.39 3.91 -0.42
N GLN A 40 11.88 3.41 -1.56
CA GLN A 40 12.00 4.10 -2.84
C GLN A 40 11.18 5.40 -2.89
N LEU A 41 10.00 5.43 -2.29
CA LEU A 41 9.18 6.65 -2.13
C LEU A 41 9.92 7.69 -1.29
N VAL A 42 10.53 7.24 -0.18
CA VAL A 42 11.37 8.10 0.67
C VAL A 42 12.57 8.63 -0.10
N ALA A 43 13.23 7.79 -0.90
CA ALA A 43 14.37 8.22 -1.72
C ALA A 43 13.97 9.30 -2.74
N LEU A 44 12.78 9.17 -3.33
CA LEU A 44 12.30 10.08 -4.36
C LEU A 44 11.83 11.42 -3.80
N HIS A 45 11.21 11.42 -2.61
CA HIS A 45 10.47 12.59 -2.10
C HIS A 45 11.05 13.23 -0.84
N CYS A 46 11.87 12.51 -0.08
CA CYS A 46 12.37 12.96 1.21
C CYS A 46 13.90 13.05 1.23
N ASP A 47 14.59 11.93 0.96
CA ASP A 47 16.05 11.84 1.04
C ASP A 47 16.61 10.81 0.06
N ALA A 48 17.16 11.28 -1.05
CA ALA A 48 17.75 10.44 -2.10
C ALA A 48 18.90 9.54 -1.61
N ARG A 49 19.51 9.84 -0.45
CA ARG A 49 20.58 9.02 0.12
C ARG A 49 20.05 7.88 0.99
N ALA A 50 18.76 7.84 1.30
CA ALA A 50 18.18 6.85 2.22
C ALA A 50 18.54 5.40 1.87
N PRO A 51 18.43 4.93 0.61
CA PRO A 51 18.78 3.55 0.29
C PRO A 51 20.26 3.22 0.53
N ALA A 52 21.16 4.17 0.22
CA ALA A 52 22.60 3.98 0.38
C ALA A 52 23.00 3.96 1.87
N VAL A 53 22.47 4.89 2.67
CA VAL A 53 22.72 4.93 4.12
C VAL A 53 22.21 3.65 4.78
N LEU A 54 20.98 3.23 4.47
CA LEU A 54 20.41 2.01 5.02
C LEU A 54 21.22 0.76 4.65
N TYR A 55 21.67 0.68 3.39
CA TYR A 55 22.54 -0.40 2.93
C TYR A 55 23.86 -0.47 3.69
N GLU A 56 24.53 0.67 3.85
CA GLU A 56 25.82 0.77 4.56
C GLU A 56 25.67 0.38 6.03
N ASP A 57 24.64 0.88 6.70
CA ASP A 57 24.37 0.59 8.11
C ASP A 57 24.07 -0.90 8.32
N LEU A 58 23.23 -1.51 7.48
CA LEU A 58 22.92 -2.94 7.57
C LEU A 58 24.13 -3.82 7.26
N CYS A 59 24.95 -3.45 6.27
CA CYS A 59 26.21 -4.14 5.99
C CYS A 59 27.15 -4.08 7.20
N ALA A 60 27.36 -2.87 7.74
CA ALA A 60 28.23 -2.66 8.89
C ALA A 60 27.73 -3.41 10.13
N TRP A 61 26.42 -3.45 10.34
CA TRP A 61 25.81 -4.16 11.46
C TRP A 61 26.09 -5.67 11.38
N HIS A 62 25.83 -6.31 10.24
CA HIS A 62 26.10 -7.72 10.05
C HIS A 62 27.61 -8.04 10.06
N GLN A 63 28.45 -7.14 9.55
CA GLN A 63 29.91 -7.28 9.64
C GLN A 63 30.45 -7.16 11.06
N ARG A 64 29.80 -6.39 11.93
CA ARG A 64 30.22 -6.22 13.34
C ARG A 64 29.67 -7.32 14.23
N ASP A 65 28.39 -7.66 14.08
CA ASP A 65 27.66 -8.46 15.05
C ASP A 65 27.35 -9.88 14.52
N GLY A 66 27.41 -10.09 13.21
CA GLY A 66 27.02 -11.34 12.56
C GLY A 66 25.52 -11.36 12.26
N GLU A 67 24.82 -12.37 12.77
CA GLU A 67 23.37 -12.48 12.67
C GLU A 67 22.67 -11.34 13.40
N VAL A 68 21.82 -10.62 12.68
CA VAL A 68 20.92 -9.61 13.23
C VAL A 68 19.50 -10.13 13.09
N PHE A 69 18.75 -10.15 14.19
CA PHE A 69 17.39 -10.68 14.18
C PHE A 69 16.40 -9.69 13.57
N ALA A 70 15.30 -10.24 13.03
CA ALA A 70 14.28 -9.46 12.35
C ALA A 70 13.62 -8.41 13.27
N ASP A 71 13.38 -8.72 14.55
CA ASP A 71 12.78 -7.78 15.50
C ASP A 71 13.71 -6.59 15.80
N ASP A 72 15.02 -6.84 15.88
CA ASP A 72 16.01 -5.77 16.07
C ASP A 72 16.13 -4.89 14.81
N MET A 73 16.05 -5.49 13.61
CA MET A 73 16.01 -4.73 12.35
C MET A 73 14.72 -3.93 12.18
N GLU A 74 13.56 -4.46 12.59
CA GLU A 74 12.27 -3.77 12.53
C GLU A 74 12.29 -2.49 13.37
N ILE A 75 12.76 -2.58 14.63
CA ILE A 75 12.94 -1.41 15.50
C ILE A 75 13.89 -0.39 14.86
N TYR A 76 14.99 -0.87 14.27
CA TYR A 76 15.92 0.00 13.57
C TYR A 76 15.28 0.70 12.36
N PHE A 77 14.42 0.01 11.60
CA PHE A 77 13.71 0.60 10.47
C PHE A 77 12.72 1.67 10.92
N GLU A 78 11.96 1.42 11.99
CA GLU A 78 11.10 2.43 12.61
C GLU A 78 11.90 3.69 12.94
N ASP A 79 13.02 3.54 13.66
CA ASP A 79 13.89 4.67 14.00
C ASP A 79 14.48 5.37 12.77
N PHE A 80 14.83 4.61 11.72
CA PHE A 80 15.40 5.14 10.48
C PHE A 80 14.41 5.98 9.67
N PHE A 81 13.12 5.61 9.67
CA PHE A 81 12.06 6.36 8.99
C PHE A 81 11.53 7.51 9.84
N ASP A 82 11.28 7.30 11.13
CA ASP A 82 10.71 8.30 12.03
C ASP A 82 11.72 9.42 12.35
N ASN A 83 12.91 9.08 12.86
CA ASN A 83 13.81 10.07 13.46
C ASN A 83 14.59 10.89 12.42
N VAL A 84 14.82 10.33 11.23
CA VAL A 84 15.68 10.97 10.22
C VAL A 84 14.85 11.68 9.15
N ARG A 85 13.61 11.24 8.91
CA ARG A 85 12.86 11.60 7.70
C ARG A 85 11.41 12.01 7.96
N GLU A 86 10.95 11.91 9.21
CA GLU A 86 9.56 12.23 9.60
C GLU A 86 8.54 11.43 8.78
N VAL A 87 8.90 10.22 8.36
CA VAL A 87 8.04 9.34 7.54
C VAL A 87 7.54 8.21 8.41
N LYS A 88 6.20 8.05 8.45
CA LYS A 88 5.56 6.90 9.08
C LYS A 88 5.21 5.86 8.04
N ILE A 89 5.67 4.63 8.26
CA ILE A 89 5.29 3.47 7.47
C ILE A 89 4.24 2.70 8.27
N GLU A 90 2.99 2.70 7.79
CA GLU A 90 1.85 2.08 8.48
C GLU A 90 1.47 0.71 7.92
N ASP A 91 2.19 0.23 6.90
CA ASP A 91 2.05 -1.13 6.40
C ASP A 91 3.02 -2.09 7.11
N ASP A 92 2.82 -3.40 6.91
CA ASP A 92 3.68 -4.44 7.50
C ASP A 92 5.04 -4.57 6.75
N SER A 93 5.39 -3.66 5.84
CA SER A 93 6.56 -3.85 4.96
C SER A 93 7.90 -3.83 5.69
N MET A 94 8.02 -3.08 6.80
CA MET A 94 9.24 -3.09 7.64
C MET A 94 9.52 -4.48 8.21
N LYS A 95 8.48 -5.13 8.74
CA LYS A 95 8.55 -6.47 9.30
C LYS A 95 8.83 -7.52 8.23
N GLU A 96 8.18 -7.42 7.07
CA GLU A 96 8.41 -8.32 5.95
C GLU A 96 9.85 -8.25 5.46
N VAL A 97 10.37 -7.04 5.24
CA VAL A 97 11.75 -6.82 4.81
C VAL A 97 12.73 -7.32 5.87
N ALA A 98 12.51 -7.02 7.16
CA ALA A 98 13.36 -7.53 8.24
C ALA A 98 13.41 -9.07 8.26
N THR A 99 12.26 -9.72 8.10
CA THR A 99 12.14 -11.18 8.05
C THR A 99 12.88 -11.76 6.84
N VAL A 100 12.74 -11.15 5.67
CA VAL A 100 13.43 -11.56 4.44
C VAL A 100 14.94 -11.44 4.61
N LEU A 101 15.44 -10.32 5.13
CA LEU A 101 16.88 -10.08 5.29
C LEU A 101 17.50 -11.04 6.31
N HIS A 102 16.84 -11.27 7.44
CA HIS A 102 17.27 -12.26 8.43
C HIS A 102 17.34 -13.66 7.81
N ASN A 103 16.27 -14.08 7.13
CA ASN A 103 16.24 -15.39 6.45
C ASN A 103 17.35 -15.52 5.41
N MET A 104 17.56 -14.48 4.59
CA MET A 104 18.59 -14.44 3.57
C MET A 104 19.99 -14.58 4.18
N TYR A 105 20.31 -13.83 5.23
CA TYR A 105 21.60 -13.90 5.91
C TYR A 105 21.86 -15.31 6.48
N CYS A 106 20.88 -15.89 7.17
CA CYS A 106 20.98 -17.23 7.73
C CYS A 106 21.18 -18.31 6.65
N ARG A 107 20.50 -18.19 5.50
CA ARG A 107 20.69 -19.11 4.37
C ARG A 107 22.05 -18.93 3.69
N CYS A 108 22.53 -17.69 3.55
CA CYS A 108 23.88 -17.44 3.04
C CYS A 108 24.95 -18.07 3.94
N CYS A 109 24.80 -17.98 5.28
CA CYS A 109 25.68 -18.69 6.23
C CYS A 109 25.67 -20.22 6.02
N ALA A 110 24.56 -20.77 5.54
CA ALA A 110 24.40 -22.19 5.21
C ALA A 110 24.79 -22.55 3.76
N ASN A 111 25.45 -21.65 3.02
CA ASN A 111 25.80 -21.79 1.60
C ASN A 111 24.59 -21.94 0.66
N ASP A 112 23.47 -21.32 1.01
CA ASP A 112 22.26 -21.27 0.20
C ASP A 112 21.94 -19.83 -0.21
N SER A 113 22.21 -19.52 -1.47
CA SER A 113 22.03 -18.19 -2.07
C SER A 113 20.63 -17.95 -2.66
N SER A 114 19.73 -18.93 -2.58
CA SER A 114 18.51 -18.91 -3.39
C SER A 114 17.58 -17.71 -3.13
N VAL A 115 17.55 -17.17 -1.90
CA VAL A 115 16.79 -15.95 -1.60
C VAL A 115 17.45 -14.73 -2.24
N ALA A 116 18.77 -14.58 -2.13
CA ALA A 116 19.49 -13.49 -2.77
C ALA A 116 19.33 -13.54 -4.29
N ASP A 117 19.49 -14.73 -4.88
CA ASP A 117 19.33 -14.96 -6.31
C ASP A 117 17.90 -14.62 -6.79
N HIS A 118 16.88 -14.97 -6.01
CA HIS A 118 15.49 -14.62 -6.31
C HIS A 118 15.31 -13.10 -6.45
N TYR A 119 15.73 -12.32 -5.45
CA TYR A 119 15.58 -10.87 -5.49
C TYR A 119 16.42 -10.22 -6.60
N LEU A 120 17.62 -10.75 -6.88
CA LEU A 120 18.43 -10.28 -8.01
C LEU A 120 17.75 -10.55 -9.35
N GLN A 121 17.07 -11.69 -9.51
CA GLN A 121 16.34 -12.05 -10.73
C GLN A 121 15.04 -11.25 -10.91
N THR A 122 14.35 -10.87 -9.83
CA THR A 122 13.10 -10.10 -9.91
C THR A 122 13.32 -8.59 -10.02
N LEU A 123 14.50 -8.09 -9.64
CA LEU A 123 14.82 -6.66 -9.67
C LEU A 123 14.60 -5.99 -11.04
N PRO A 124 14.99 -6.58 -12.20
CA PRO A 124 14.69 -5.99 -13.50
C PRO A 124 13.19 -5.88 -13.78
N ILE A 125 12.40 -6.87 -13.34
CA ILE A 125 10.95 -6.88 -13.50
C ILE A 125 10.33 -5.76 -12.67
N TYR A 126 10.73 -5.64 -11.40
CA TYR A 126 10.29 -4.55 -10.52
C TYR A 126 10.63 -3.17 -11.10
N THR A 127 11.83 -3.00 -11.63
CA THR A 127 12.27 -1.73 -12.24
C THR A 127 11.43 -1.41 -13.48
N GLN A 128 11.08 -2.42 -14.28
CA GLN A 128 10.27 -2.25 -15.49
C GLN A 128 8.80 -1.91 -15.17
N THR A 129 8.23 -2.50 -14.11
CA THR A 129 6.83 -2.25 -13.73
C THR A 129 6.63 -0.90 -13.06
N ASN A 130 7.70 -0.27 -12.55
CA ASN A 130 7.67 1.02 -11.86
C ASN A 130 6.54 1.11 -10.80
N PRO A 131 6.54 0.22 -9.79
CA PRO A 131 5.50 0.19 -8.77
C PRO A 131 5.43 1.50 -7.99
N VAL A 132 6.55 2.20 -7.80
CA VAL A 132 6.59 3.55 -7.19
C VAL A 132 5.68 4.51 -7.96
N GLY A 133 5.76 4.54 -9.29
CA GLY A 133 4.86 5.36 -10.12
C GLY A 133 3.40 4.91 -10.08
N MET A 134 3.14 3.61 -9.92
CA MET A 134 1.78 3.08 -9.76
C MET A 134 1.16 3.43 -8.40
N SER A 135 1.97 3.51 -7.33
CA SER A 135 1.51 3.84 -5.98
C SER A 135 0.92 5.26 -5.86
N VAL A 136 1.29 6.17 -6.75
CA VAL A 136 0.81 7.57 -6.75
C VAL A 136 -0.52 7.74 -7.48
N ASN A 137 -0.80 6.88 -8.45
CA ASN A 137 -1.99 6.99 -9.32
C ASN A 137 -3.23 6.27 -8.78
N GLY A 138 -3.16 5.62 -7.62
CA GLY A 138 -4.29 4.90 -7.00
C GLY A 138 -5.38 5.79 -6.38
N GLY A 139 -5.14 7.10 -6.25
CA GLY A 139 -6.15 8.06 -5.76
C GLY A 139 -6.73 8.88 -6.91
N THR A 140 -8.03 8.75 -7.18
CA THR A 140 -8.84 9.52 -8.16
C THR A 140 -8.64 9.16 -9.64
N ALA A 141 -9.07 7.96 -10.02
CA ALA A 141 -9.47 7.65 -11.41
C ALA A 141 -11.00 7.45 -11.55
N GLU A 142 -11.77 7.84 -10.53
CA GLU A 142 -13.24 7.77 -10.52
C GLU A 142 -13.80 9.16 -10.17
N ASP A 143 -13.62 10.18 -11.04
CA ASP A 143 -14.58 11.30 -11.12
C ASP A 143 -14.32 12.33 -12.26
N LEU A 144 -13.46 12.08 -13.25
CA LEU A 144 -13.16 13.10 -14.28
C LEU A 144 -12.97 12.52 -15.67
N ALA A 145 -14.00 11.85 -16.20
CA ALA A 145 -14.12 11.59 -17.63
C ALA A 145 -15.57 11.23 -18.00
N ASP A 146 -16.48 12.21 -17.96
CA ASP A 146 -17.34 12.45 -19.13
C ASP A 146 -18.04 13.81 -19.00
N ASP A 147 -17.39 14.86 -19.50
CA ASP A 147 -18.08 16.07 -19.91
C ASP A 147 -17.52 16.49 -21.27
N ALA A 148 -18.03 15.82 -22.30
CA ALA A 148 -17.91 16.17 -23.70
C ALA A 148 -19.32 16.12 -24.33
N GLU A 149 -20.11 17.14 -23.99
CA GLU A 149 -21.09 17.84 -24.87
C GLU A 149 -21.70 17.00 -26.01
N GLU A 150 -22.88 16.41 -25.79
CA GLU A 150 -23.85 16.18 -26.87
C GLU A 150 -25.31 16.13 -26.34
N ASP A 151 -25.93 17.30 -26.32
CA ASP A 151 -27.30 17.59 -26.75
C ASP A 151 -28.24 16.38 -26.98
N ASN A 152 -29.08 16.02 -25.99
CA ASN A 152 -30.46 15.61 -26.26
C ASN A 152 -31.38 15.61 -25.03
N ASP A 153 -32.64 15.89 -25.33
CA ASP A 153 -33.75 16.23 -24.46
C ASP A 153 -34.27 15.13 -23.50
N ALA A 154 -34.79 15.62 -22.36
CA ALA A 154 -36.05 15.25 -21.71
C ALA A 154 -36.16 14.10 -20.65
N VAL A 155 -36.28 14.55 -19.38
CA VAL A 155 -37.47 14.42 -18.46
C VAL A 155 -37.77 13.01 -17.89
N GLU A 156 -38.08 12.74 -16.61
CA GLU A 156 -38.18 13.46 -15.32
C GLU A 156 -38.35 12.37 -14.23
N GLU A 157 -37.88 12.68 -13.02
CA GLU A 157 -38.20 12.03 -11.75
C GLU A 157 -39.69 12.12 -11.39
N ARG A 158 -40.18 11.28 -10.45
CA ARG A 158 -41.10 11.76 -9.40
C ARG A 158 -40.89 11.11 -8.04
N GLU A 159 -40.87 12.00 -7.06
CA GLU A 159 -40.84 11.86 -5.62
C GLU A 159 -42.18 11.42 -4.98
N GLU A 160 -42.01 10.81 -3.81
CA GLU A 160 -42.69 10.93 -2.50
C GLU A 160 -44.21 10.83 -2.31
N GLY A 161 -44.58 10.11 -1.24
CA GLY A 161 -45.91 10.06 -0.65
C GLY A 161 -46.03 9.08 0.52
N ASP A 162 -45.70 9.60 1.70
CA ASP A 162 -46.04 9.24 3.09
C ASP A 162 -47.30 8.36 3.35
N LEU A 163 -47.25 7.51 4.40
CA LEU A 163 -48.34 7.19 5.37
C LEU A 163 -47.90 6.11 6.40
N ASP A 164 -47.94 6.50 7.68
CA ASP A 164 -47.90 5.71 8.92
C ASP A 164 -48.74 4.41 8.91
N ASN A 165 -48.28 3.34 9.58
CA ASN A 165 -49.07 2.56 10.56
C ASN A 165 -48.23 1.52 11.34
N GLU A 166 -48.77 1.14 12.50
CA GLU A 166 -48.14 0.58 13.71
C GLU A 166 -47.79 -0.93 13.72
N GLU A 167 -46.84 -1.25 14.63
CA GLU A 167 -46.72 -2.39 15.57
C GLU A 167 -46.85 -3.89 15.20
N GLU A 168 -45.98 -4.65 15.90
CA GLU A 168 -46.10 -6.01 16.45
C GLU A 168 -45.64 -7.28 15.68
N GLU A 169 -44.55 -7.85 16.23
CA GLU A 169 -44.33 -9.23 16.71
C GLU A 169 -44.31 -10.50 15.82
N GLU A 170 -43.32 -11.33 16.19
CA GLU A 170 -43.24 -12.80 16.25
C GLU A 170 -42.90 -13.70 15.02
N GLN A 171 -41.72 -14.34 15.18
CA GLN A 171 -41.42 -15.78 15.09
C GLN A 171 -41.60 -16.60 13.79
N ALA A 172 -40.46 -17.19 13.40
CA ALA A 172 -40.21 -18.62 13.15
C ALA A 172 -40.59 -19.32 11.82
N ALA A 173 -39.59 -20.05 11.34
CA ALA A 173 -39.62 -21.36 10.67
C ALA A 173 -39.93 -21.48 9.16
N ALA A 174 -38.86 -21.84 8.43
CA ALA A 174 -38.72 -23.01 7.55
C ALA A 174 -39.56 -23.16 6.25
N SER A 175 -38.80 -23.50 5.18
CA SER A 175 -39.08 -24.50 4.12
C SER A 175 -39.30 -23.98 2.69
N ALA A 176 -38.32 -24.32 1.84
CA ALA A 176 -38.45 -25.00 0.55
C ALA A 176 -39.20 -24.36 -0.65
N GLN A 177 -38.38 -24.18 -1.71
CA GLN A 177 -38.57 -24.71 -3.08
C GLN A 177 -39.37 -23.93 -4.17
N LEU A 178 -38.85 -24.11 -5.41
CA LEU A 178 -39.41 -23.87 -6.77
C LEU A 178 -39.24 -22.44 -7.34
N GLN A 179 -38.44 -22.18 -8.38
CA GLN A 179 -38.44 -22.58 -9.82
C GLN A 179 -38.97 -21.46 -10.75
N SER A 180 -38.12 -21.13 -11.76
CA SER A 180 -38.38 -20.63 -13.13
C SER A 180 -39.06 -19.26 -13.44
N VAL A 181 -38.26 -18.37 -14.08
CA VAL A 181 -38.43 -17.48 -15.27
C VAL A 181 -39.76 -17.48 -16.07
N PRO A 182 -40.02 -16.52 -17.01
CA PRO A 182 -39.76 -15.06 -17.14
C PRO A 182 -41.01 -14.26 -17.66
N GLN A 183 -40.85 -12.96 -17.98
CA GLN A 183 -41.37 -12.26 -19.19
C GLN A 183 -42.39 -11.09 -19.05
N ALA A 184 -41.84 -9.88 -19.28
CA ALA A 184 -42.28 -8.77 -20.15
C ALA A 184 -43.53 -7.89 -19.92
N GLN A 185 -43.36 -6.64 -20.40
CA GLN A 185 -44.34 -5.57 -20.75
C GLN A 185 -44.86 -4.73 -19.57
N GLN A 186 -45.02 -3.40 -19.62
CA GLN A 186 -44.99 -2.36 -20.66
C GLN A 186 -45.01 -0.98 -19.94
N ALA A 187 -44.51 0.09 -20.57
CA ALA A 187 -44.69 1.50 -20.13
C ALA A 187 -46.15 1.98 -20.36
N PRO A 188 -46.62 3.12 -19.77
CA PRO A 188 -46.36 4.43 -20.39
C PRO A 188 -46.29 5.69 -19.46
N GLN A 189 -45.85 6.78 -20.10
CA GLN A 189 -45.63 8.21 -19.77
C GLN A 189 -46.70 8.98 -18.95
N GLN A 190 -46.30 10.05 -18.21
CA GLN A 190 -46.66 11.47 -18.50
C GLN A 190 -46.13 12.55 -17.49
N GLN A 191 -45.36 13.51 -18.05
CA GLN A 191 -45.40 15.00 -17.94
C GLN A 191 -45.37 15.80 -16.61
N GLN A 192 -44.30 16.61 -16.48
CA GLN A 192 -44.16 18.07 -16.26
C GLN A 192 -44.70 18.74 -14.98
N GLN A 193 -43.81 19.42 -14.22
CA GLN A 193 -43.83 20.90 -14.12
C GLN A 193 -42.65 21.50 -13.31
N GLN A 194 -42.09 22.57 -13.88
CA GLN A 194 -40.96 23.39 -13.44
C GLN A 194 -41.26 24.26 -12.21
N GLN A 195 -40.26 24.44 -11.33
CA GLN A 195 -40.02 25.73 -10.67
C GLN A 195 -38.53 25.97 -10.37
N ALA A 196 -38.06 27.14 -10.82
CA ALA A 196 -36.67 27.57 -10.83
C ALA A 196 -36.08 27.83 -9.44
N LYS A 197 -34.82 27.42 -9.23
CA LYS A 197 -33.95 27.92 -8.14
C LYS A 197 -32.57 28.32 -8.66
N ALA A 198 -32.09 29.43 -8.11
CA ALA A 198 -30.89 30.17 -8.49
C ALA A 198 -29.56 29.41 -8.26
N PRO A 199 -28.49 29.74 -9.00
CA PRO A 199 -27.22 29.00 -8.96
C PRO A 199 -26.43 29.22 -7.65
N PRO A 200 -25.78 28.18 -7.10
CA PRO A 200 -24.94 28.31 -5.91
C PRO A 200 -23.55 28.88 -6.27
N LYS A 201 -23.07 29.78 -5.40
CA LYS A 201 -21.77 30.47 -5.56
C LYS A 201 -20.60 29.51 -5.26
N PRO A 202 -19.49 29.57 -6.02
CA PRO A 202 -18.34 28.71 -5.81
C PRO A 202 -17.60 29.05 -4.52
N LYS A 203 -17.40 28.05 -3.66
CA LYS A 203 -16.59 28.14 -2.43
C LYS A 203 -15.11 28.24 -2.82
N LYS A 204 -14.43 29.29 -2.33
CA LYS A 204 -12.98 29.48 -2.46
C LYS A 204 -12.25 28.31 -1.81
N ARG A 205 -11.66 27.41 -2.62
CA ARG A 205 -10.75 26.36 -2.13
C ARG A 205 -9.50 27.05 -1.57
N LYS A 206 -9.24 26.85 -0.28
CA LYS A 206 -8.00 27.27 0.36
C LYS A 206 -6.92 26.29 -0.10
N ASN A 207 -5.92 26.84 -0.77
CA ASN A 207 -4.73 26.21 -1.35
C ASN A 207 -4.97 25.56 -2.72
N ALA A 208 -4.23 26.02 -3.72
CA ALA A 208 -4.23 25.46 -5.05
C ALA A 208 -3.33 24.21 -5.04
N SER A 209 -3.89 23.03 -5.30
CA SER A 209 -3.10 21.83 -5.50
C SER A 209 -2.76 21.68 -6.99
N VAL A 210 -1.49 21.51 -7.33
CA VAL A 210 -1.03 21.19 -8.69
C VAL A 210 -0.47 19.77 -8.70
N ARG A 211 -0.89 18.97 -9.68
CA ARG A 211 -0.35 17.62 -9.89
C ARG A 211 1.00 17.71 -10.60
N ASP A 212 2.04 17.13 -10.04
CA ASP A 212 3.38 17.10 -10.64
C ASP A 212 3.48 16.05 -11.77
N LYS A 213 4.64 16.02 -12.45
CA LYS A 213 4.90 15.06 -13.55
C LYS A 213 4.95 13.60 -13.09
N ASN A 214 5.03 13.37 -11.78
CA ASN A 214 5.10 12.06 -11.15
C ASN A 214 3.75 11.63 -10.55
N GLY A 215 2.69 12.44 -10.75
CA GLY A 215 1.34 12.13 -10.30
C GLY A 215 0.97 12.66 -8.91
N TRP A 216 1.88 13.34 -8.20
CA TRP A 216 1.67 13.83 -6.83
C TRP A 216 0.96 15.17 -6.77
N ASN A 217 0.05 15.34 -5.81
CA ASN A 217 -0.58 16.63 -5.53
C ASN A 217 0.32 17.49 -4.64
N ILE A 218 0.88 18.56 -5.19
CA ILE A 218 1.66 19.57 -4.47
C ILE A 218 0.73 20.72 -4.11
N VAL A 219 0.63 21.03 -2.81
CA VAL A 219 -0.13 22.19 -2.32
C VAL A 219 0.76 23.44 -2.41
N GLN A 220 0.30 24.46 -3.14
CA GLN A 220 0.93 25.78 -3.23
C GLN A 220 0.46 26.73 -2.13
#